data_AF-A0A353WZ33-F1
#
_entry.id   AF-A0A353WZ33-F1
#
_cell.length_a   1.000
_cell.length_b   1.000
_cell.length_c   1.000
_cell.angle_alpha   90.00
_cell.angle_beta   90.00
_cell.angle_gamma   90.00
#
_symmetry.space_group_name_H-M   'P 1'
#
loop_
_entity.id
_entity.type
_entity.pdbx_description
1 polymer ?
#
loop_
_entity_poly.entity_id
_entity_poly.type
_entity_poly.pdbx_seq_one_letter_code
_entity_poly.pdbx_strand_id
1 'polypeptide(L)'
;IQTDIHYFILIELEDYANDVTAERVKKVAKGYGTGDKKIEGLGGAFDFYELGLPLFDENQNLNEEVGLPKIREYIWFSETRTPFTEPNAENYFLGKKEESAYYFIYEKDRLTTLDFDALELIKTKGEQYIIYADNCLLPKEFMAKKNIIFKKIPRDITRF
;
A
#
# COMPACT_ATOMS: atom_id res chain seq x y z
N ILE A 1 29.60 5.04 -27.97
CA ILE A 1 28.33 4.51 -28.52
C ILE A 1 27.33 4.67 -27.40
N GLN A 2 26.36 5.57 -27.54
CA GLN A 2 25.30 5.75 -26.56
C GLN A 2 24.32 4.60 -26.77
N THR A 3 24.31 3.65 -25.84
CA THR A 3 23.30 2.58 -25.82
C THR A 3 21.99 3.19 -25.36
N ASP A 4 21.02 3.28 -26.27
CA ASP A 4 19.66 3.66 -25.93
C ASP A 4 19.05 2.56 -25.03
N ILE A 5 18.67 2.96 -23.82
CA ILE A 5 18.02 2.07 -22.86
C ILE A 5 16.52 2.12 -23.13
N HIS A 6 15.95 0.98 -23.51
CA HIS A 6 14.52 0.82 -23.74
C HIS A 6 13.86 0.15 -22.54
N TYR A 7 12.74 0.72 -22.08
CA TYR A 7 11.88 0.15 -21.04
C TYR A 7 10.55 -0.29 -21.65
N PHE A 8 9.94 -1.33 -21.09
CA PHE A 8 8.61 -1.80 -21.51
C PHE A 8 7.73 -2.08 -20.29
N ILE A 9 6.41 -2.03 -20.52
CA ILE A 9 5.38 -2.52 -19.62
C ILE A 9 4.53 -3.49 -20.42
N LEU A 10 4.32 -4.70 -19.88
CA LEU A 10 3.47 -5.71 -20.46
C LEU A 10 2.35 -6.02 -19.48
N ILE A 11 1.11 -6.07 -19.97
CA ILE A 11 -0.07 -6.46 -19.20
C ILE A 11 -0.63 -7.72 -19.85
N GLU A 12 -0.85 -8.75 -19.04
CA GLU A 12 -1.45 -10.03 -19.41
C GLU A 12 -2.55 -10.33 -18.40
N LEU A 13 -3.74 -10.70 -18.89
CA LEU A 13 -4.93 -10.89 -18.05
C LEU A 13 -5.27 -12.36 -17.82
N GLU A 14 -4.60 -13.25 -18.53
CA GLU A 14 -4.84 -14.69 -18.50
C GLU A 14 -4.09 -15.36 -17.34
N ASP A 15 -4.62 -16.49 -16.87
CA ASP A 15 -4.06 -17.26 -15.75
C ASP A 15 -2.65 -17.82 -16.02
N TYR A 16 -2.28 -17.94 -17.29
CA TYR A 16 -0.96 -18.39 -17.74
C TYR A 16 0.09 -17.27 -17.83
N ALA A 17 -0.19 -16.06 -17.31
CA ALA A 17 0.72 -14.92 -17.38
C ALA A 17 2.12 -15.24 -16.87
N ASN A 18 2.23 -15.93 -15.73
CA ASN A 18 3.51 -16.31 -15.15
C ASN A 18 4.17 -17.49 -15.89
N ASP A 19 3.41 -18.53 -16.21
CA ASP A 19 3.98 -19.80 -16.69
C ASP A 19 4.27 -19.81 -18.20
N VAL A 20 3.59 -18.96 -18.98
CA VAL A 20 3.75 -18.88 -20.43
C VAL A 20 4.30 -17.52 -20.85
N THR A 21 3.62 -16.42 -20.53
CA THR A 21 3.99 -15.09 -21.03
C THR A 21 5.32 -14.63 -20.43
N ALA A 22 5.48 -14.69 -19.11
CA ALA A 22 6.73 -14.33 -18.44
C ALA A 22 7.88 -15.27 -18.83
N GLU A 23 7.64 -16.58 -18.97
CA GLU A 23 8.66 -17.53 -19.43
C GLU A 23 9.13 -17.25 -20.86
N ARG A 24 8.25 -16.82 -21.76
CA ARG A 24 8.64 -16.38 -23.11
C ARG A 24 9.57 -15.17 -23.05
N VAL A 25 9.25 -14.16 -22.23
CA VAL A 25 10.11 -12.98 -22.05
C VAL A 25 11.47 -13.36 -21.46
N LYS A 26 11.49 -14.25 -20.45
CA LYS A 26 12.74 -14.77 -19.86
C LYS A 26 13.60 -15.47 -20.91
N LYS A 27 13.01 -16.29 -21.78
CA LYS A 27 13.73 -16.99 -22.86
C LYS A 27 14.27 -16.03 -23.92
N VAL A 28 13.54 -14.96 -24.26
CA VAL A 28 14.05 -13.93 -25.18
C VAL A 28 15.25 -13.21 -24.57
N ALA A 29 15.19 -12.88 -23.27
CA ALA A 29 16.30 -12.21 -22.58
C ALA A 29 17.54 -13.12 -22.43
N LYS A 30 17.36 -14.39 -22.04
CA LYS A 30 18.46 -15.33 -21.73
C LYS A 30 18.96 -16.14 -22.94
N GLY A 31 18.16 -16.22 -24.00
CA GLY A 31 18.37 -17.17 -25.08
C GLY A 31 17.76 -18.54 -24.77
N TYR A 32 17.63 -19.37 -25.80
CA TYR A 32 16.99 -20.69 -25.70
C TYR A 32 17.50 -21.64 -26.80
N GLY A 33 17.13 -22.93 -26.69
CA GLY A 33 17.56 -23.96 -27.64
C GLY A 33 18.98 -24.49 -27.37
N THR A 34 19.36 -25.52 -28.13
CA THR A 34 20.65 -26.24 -27.98
C THR A 34 21.21 -26.64 -29.35
N GLY A 35 22.52 -26.83 -29.43
CA GLY A 35 23.20 -27.22 -30.67
C GLY A 35 22.95 -26.22 -31.80
N ASP A 36 22.65 -26.72 -33.00
CA ASP A 36 22.42 -25.90 -34.20
C ASP A 36 21.14 -25.05 -34.14
N LYS A 37 20.28 -25.27 -33.14
CA LYS A 37 19.06 -24.49 -32.89
C LYS A 37 19.18 -23.52 -31.71
N LYS A 38 20.40 -23.29 -31.21
CA LYS A 38 20.64 -22.33 -30.13
C LYS A 38 20.42 -20.91 -30.64
N ILE A 39 19.62 -20.14 -29.91
CA ILE A 39 19.38 -18.72 -30.12
C ILE A 39 19.99 -17.96 -28.94
N GLU A 40 20.86 -17.00 -29.23
CA GLU A 40 21.43 -16.12 -28.21
C GLU A 40 20.37 -15.16 -27.64
N GLY A 41 20.49 -14.86 -26.35
CA GLY A 41 19.59 -13.94 -25.67
C GLY A 41 19.87 -12.49 -26.03
N LEU A 42 18.83 -11.65 -25.98
CA LEU A 42 18.96 -10.22 -26.21
C LEU A 42 19.42 -9.44 -24.98
N GLY A 43 19.59 -10.12 -23.83
CA GLY A 43 19.84 -9.49 -22.55
C GLY A 43 18.59 -8.82 -21.97
N GLY A 44 18.77 -8.08 -20.88
CA GLY A 44 17.69 -7.41 -20.15
C GLY A 44 17.07 -8.26 -19.04
N ALA A 45 16.16 -7.64 -18.30
CA ALA A 45 15.43 -8.24 -17.19
C ALA A 45 14.06 -7.55 -17.06
N PHE A 46 13.15 -8.19 -16.32
CA PHE A 46 11.88 -7.61 -15.92
C PHE A 46 11.51 -8.14 -14.55
N ASP A 47 10.71 -7.35 -13.84
CA ASP A 47 10.02 -7.78 -12.63
C ASP A 47 8.59 -8.17 -12.99
N PHE A 48 8.10 -9.25 -12.38
CA PHE A 48 6.74 -9.73 -12.55
C PHE A 48 5.92 -9.35 -11.32
N TYR A 49 4.77 -8.73 -11.55
CA TYR A 49 3.83 -8.31 -10.51
C TYR A 49 2.44 -8.79 -10.85
N GLU A 50 1.68 -9.14 -9.82
CA GLU A 50 0.27 -9.49 -9.91
C GLU A 50 -0.56 -8.40 -9.25
N LEU A 51 -1.76 -8.17 -9.79
CA LEU A 51 -2.73 -7.32 -9.12
C LEU A 51 -3.32 -8.09 -7.94
N GLY A 52 -3.21 -7.50 -6.75
CA GLY A 52 -3.88 -8.03 -5.57
C GLY A 52 -5.39 -7.78 -5.58
N LEU A 53 -6.05 -8.29 -4.55
CA LEU A 53 -7.47 -8.02 -4.31
C LEU A 53 -7.75 -6.50 -4.19
N PRO A 54 -8.91 -6.03 -4.65
CA PRO A 54 -9.28 -4.62 -4.53
C PRO A 54 -9.39 -4.23 -3.05
N LEU A 55 -8.91 -3.04 -2.68
CA LEU A 55 -8.96 -2.56 -1.29
C LEU A 55 -10.39 -2.35 -0.78
N PHE A 56 -11.32 -2.02 -1.69
CA PHE A 56 -12.72 -1.83 -1.35
C PHE A 56 -13.57 -2.92 -2.00
N ASP A 57 -14.56 -3.40 -1.27
CA ASP A 57 -15.55 -4.36 -1.79
C ASP A 57 -16.60 -3.65 -2.67
N GLU A 58 -17.52 -4.42 -3.24
CA GLU A 58 -18.61 -3.92 -4.09
C GLU A 58 -19.54 -2.93 -3.36
N ASN A 59 -19.61 -3.01 -2.02
CA ASN A 59 -20.41 -2.15 -1.16
C ASN A 59 -19.61 -0.93 -0.64
N GLN A 60 -18.38 -0.73 -1.13
CA GLN A 60 -17.47 0.34 -0.73
C GLN A 60 -16.94 0.25 0.71
N ASN A 61 -17.02 -0.92 1.35
CA ASN A 61 -16.35 -1.20 2.60
C ASN A 61 -14.88 -1.57 2.37
N LEU A 62 -14.06 -1.60 3.42
CA LEU A 62 -12.74 -2.19 3.33
C LEU A 62 -12.88 -3.68 3.02
N ASN A 63 -12.17 -4.15 2.00
CA ASN A 63 -12.02 -5.56 1.71
C ASN A 63 -11.01 -6.16 2.69
N GLU A 64 -11.50 -6.79 3.74
CA GLU A 64 -10.66 -7.35 4.80
C GLU A 64 -9.85 -8.57 4.34
N GLU A 65 -10.20 -9.19 3.20
CA GLU A 65 -9.45 -10.30 2.60
C GLU A 65 -8.07 -9.85 2.09
N VAL A 66 -7.91 -8.55 1.78
CA VAL A 66 -6.62 -7.94 1.40
C VAL A 66 -5.59 -8.03 2.53
N GLY A 67 -6.07 -8.10 3.78
CA GLY A 67 -5.26 -8.19 4.97
C GLY A 67 -4.73 -6.84 5.47
N LEU A 68 -4.56 -6.74 6.79
CA LEU A 68 -4.16 -5.51 7.47
C LEU A 68 -2.85 -4.89 6.94
N PRO A 69 -1.77 -5.65 6.63
CA PRO A 69 -0.54 -5.07 6.11
C PRO A 69 -0.74 -4.28 4.81
N LYS A 70 -1.56 -4.81 3.90
CA LYS A 70 -1.85 -4.17 2.60
C LYS A 70 -2.76 -2.96 2.74
N ILE A 71 -3.71 -2.99 3.68
CA ILE A 71 -4.52 -1.82 4.02
C ILE A 71 -3.64 -0.70 4.58
N ARG A 72 -2.72 -1.02 5.50
CA ARG A 72 -1.76 -0.05 6.08
C ARG A 72 -0.85 0.55 5.00
N GLU A 73 -0.33 -0.29 4.10
CA GLU A 73 0.47 0.14 2.96
C GLU A 73 -0.30 1.14 2.07
N TYR A 74 -1.55 0.83 1.73
CA TYR A 74 -2.37 1.70 0.91
C TYR A 74 -2.66 3.03 1.58
N ILE A 75 -3.07 3.03 2.86
CA ILE A 75 -3.37 4.26 3.60
C ILE A 75 -2.13 5.12 3.68
N TRP A 76 -0.99 4.55 4.04
CA TRP A 76 0.29 5.25 4.06
C TRP A 76 0.61 5.88 2.71
N PHE A 77 0.52 5.11 1.62
CA PHE A 77 0.80 5.63 0.28
C PHE A 77 -0.20 6.73 -0.12
N SER A 78 -1.47 6.61 0.25
CA SER A 78 -2.50 7.60 -0.07
C SER A 78 -2.23 8.96 0.56
N GLU A 79 -1.67 8.97 1.78
CA GLU A 79 -1.29 10.18 2.52
C GLU A 79 0.06 10.73 2.07
N THR A 80 1.03 9.85 1.86
CA THR A 80 2.43 10.24 1.78
C THR A 80 3.01 10.17 0.38
N ARG A 81 2.40 9.42 -0.54
CA ARG A 81 2.96 9.08 -1.85
C ARG A 81 4.36 8.46 -1.76
N THR A 82 4.66 7.76 -0.67
CA THR A 82 5.94 7.07 -0.45
C THR A 82 5.71 5.61 -0.09
N PRO A 83 6.70 4.73 -0.35
CA PRO A 83 6.62 3.33 0.05
C PRO A 83 6.39 3.20 1.56
N PHE A 84 5.57 2.21 1.94
CA PHE A 84 5.34 1.90 3.34
C PHE A 84 6.44 0.98 3.86
N THR A 85 6.93 1.27 5.05
CA THR A 85 7.80 0.37 5.82
C THR A 85 7.12 0.20 7.17
N GLU A 86 6.86 -1.04 7.57
CA GLU A 86 6.20 -1.32 8.84
C GLU A 86 7.02 -0.67 9.97
N PRO A 87 6.43 0.28 10.72
CA PRO A 87 7.13 0.90 11.82
C PRO A 87 7.32 -0.12 12.96
N ASN A 88 8.12 0.28 13.95
CA ASN A 88 8.26 -0.42 15.22
C ASN A 88 6.88 -0.74 15.87
N ALA A 89 6.88 -1.63 16.87
CA ALA A 89 5.69 -2.29 17.45
C ALA A 89 4.68 -1.38 18.20
N GLU A 90 4.60 -0.09 17.88
CA GLU A 90 3.53 0.79 18.34
C GLU A 90 2.21 0.40 17.66
N ASN A 91 1.22 0.01 18.46
CA ASN A 91 -0.10 -0.34 17.96
C ASN A 91 -0.69 0.79 17.12
N TYR A 92 -1.26 0.44 15.97
CA TYR A 92 -1.95 1.35 15.04
C TYR A 92 -1.08 2.43 14.37
N PHE A 93 0.17 2.64 14.80
CA PHE A 93 1.06 3.65 14.21
C PHE A 93 1.46 3.23 12.80
N LEU A 94 1.36 4.14 11.82
CA LEU A 94 1.79 3.91 10.43
C LEU A 94 3.17 4.52 10.15
N GLY A 95 3.56 5.56 10.88
CA GLY A 95 4.83 6.24 10.65
C GLY A 95 4.71 7.76 10.79
N LYS A 96 5.82 8.44 10.56
CA LYS A 96 5.93 9.90 10.58
C LYS A 96 6.51 10.40 9.26
N LYS A 97 5.91 11.44 8.68
CA LYS A 97 6.42 12.15 7.51
C LYS A 97 6.13 13.65 7.64
N GLU A 98 7.12 14.50 7.33
CA GLU A 98 6.97 15.97 7.34
C GLU A 98 6.29 16.48 8.62
N GLU A 99 6.82 16.05 9.78
CA GLU A 99 6.29 16.35 11.12
C GLU A 99 4.88 15.84 11.46
N SER A 100 4.20 15.19 10.52
CA SER A 100 2.89 14.57 10.71
C SER A 100 3.02 13.10 11.13
N ALA A 101 2.33 12.70 12.19
CA ALA A 101 2.24 11.32 12.65
C ALA A 101 0.93 10.68 12.20
N TYR A 102 1.00 9.47 11.66
CA TYR A 102 -0.13 8.78 11.05
C TYR A 102 -0.50 7.55 11.86
N TYR A 103 -1.80 7.38 12.15
CA TYR A 103 -2.33 6.25 12.88
C TYR A 103 -3.57 5.68 12.18
N PHE A 104 -3.65 4.35 12.14
CA PHE A 104 -4.78 3.58 11.63
C PHE A 104 -5.34 2.71 12.74
N ILE A 105 -6.27 3.27 13.53
CA ILE A 105 -6.93 2.60 14.65
C ILE A 105 -8.08 1.80 14.06
N TYR A 106 -7.82 0.53 13.75
CA TYR A 106 -8.78 -0.34 13.08
C TYR A 106 -8.65 -1.77 13.58
N GLU A 107 -9.79 -2.43 13.67
CA GLU A 107 -9.92 -3.80 14.15
C GLU A 107 -11.01 -4.48 13.35
N LYS A 108 -10.72 -5.69 12.85
CA LYS A 108 -11.62 -6.40 11.93
C LYS A 108 -13.01 -6.64 12.52
N ASP A 109 -13.05 -7.12 13.75
CA ASP A 109 -14.28 -7.62 14.36
C ASP A 109 -14.94 -6.63 15.34
N ARG A 110 -14.48 -5.36 15.39
CA ARG A 110 -15.03 -4.35 16.31
C ARG A 110 -14.88 -2.93 15.77
N LEU A 111 -15.91 -2.13 16.01
CA LEU A 111 -15.84 -0.69 15.72
C LEU A 111 -14.80 -0.01 16.63
N THR A 112 -13.89 0.73 16.02
CA THR A 112 -12.93 1.57 16.72
C THR A 112 -13.44 2.99 16.87
N THR A 113 -13.07 3.64 17.96
CA THR A 113 -13.49 5.02 18.24
C THR A 113 -12.27 5.83 18.65
N LEU A 114 -12.08 6.98 18.00
CA LEU A 114 -11.15 8.00 18.46
C LEU A 114 -11.83 8.81 19.59
N ASP A 115 -11.49 8.46 20.82
CA ASP A 115 -11.88 9.15 22.05
C ASP A 115 -10.63 9.49 22.89
N PHE A 116 -10.82 9.97 24.13
CA PHE A 116 -9.70 10.34 24.99
C PHE A 116 -8.84 9.14 25.42
N ASP A 117 -9.43 7.96 25.56
CA ASP A 117 -8.70 6.74 25.93
C ASP A 117 -7.83 6.26 24.75
N ALA A 118 -8.36 6.33 23.51
CA ALA A 118 -7.61 6.02 22.31
C ALA A 118 -6.40 6.95 22.10
N LEU A 119 -6.43 8.19 22.61
CA LEU A 119 -5.26 9.09 22.56
C LEU A 119 -4.09 8.58 23.39
N GLU A 120 -4.32 7.72 24.39
CA GLU A 120 -3.23 7.11 25.16
C GLU A 120 -2.35 6.20 24.29
N LEU A 121 -2.87 5.71 23.16
CA LEU A 121 -2.13 4.88 22.21
C LEU A 121 -1.14 5.70 21.35
N ILE A 122 -1.28 7.03 21.34
CA ILE A 122 -0.44 7.94 20.55
C ILE A 122 0.84 8.23 21.35
N LYS A 123 1.92 7.53 21.01
CA LYS A 123 3.23 7.69 21.69
C LYS A 123 4.21 8.54 20.89
N THR A 124 4.13 8.48 19.56
CA THR A 124 5.01 9.25 18.69
C THR A 124 4.60 10.71 18.61
N LYS A 125 5.54 11.63 18.88
CA LYS A 125 5.33 13.08 18.82
C LYS A 125 5.36 13.59 17.36
N GLY A 126 4.26 14.20 16.95
CA GLY A 126 4.12 14.98 15.72
C GLY A 126 3.63 16.41 15.98
N GLU A 127 3.82 17.29 15.00
CA GLU A 127 3.19 18.62 14.97
C GLU A 127 1.73 18.55 14.54
N GLN A 128 1.39 17.52 13.75
CA GLN A 128 0.05 17.17 13.32
C GLN A 128 -0.16 15.65 13.44
N TYR A 129 -1.41 15.24 13.67
CA TYR A 129 -1.80 13.83 13.78
C TYR A 129 -2.92 13.53 12.79
N ILE A 130 -2.71 12.57 11.89
CA ILE A 130 -3.75 12.05 11.00
C ILE A 130 -4.16 10.70 11.54
N ILE A 131 -5.41 10.59 12.00
CA ILE A 131 -5.90 9.42 12.71
C ILE A 131 -7.15 8.89 12.04
N TYR A 132 -7.05 7.66 11.57
CA TYR A 132 -8.16 6.90 11.04
C TYR A 132 -8.81 6.06 12.14
N ALA A 133 -10.15 6.08 12.21
CA ALA A 133 -10.97 5.19 13.05
C ALA A 133 -12.40 5.11 12.50
N ASP A 134 -13.23 4.18 12.98
CA ASP A 134 -14.64 4.10 12.53
C ASP A 134 -15.47 5.28 13.05
N ASN A 135 -15.24 5.70 14.29
CA ASN A 135 -15.95 6.80 14.94
C ASN A 135 -15.00 7.80 15.60
N CYS A 136 -15.51 8.99 15.91
CA CYS A 136 -14.80 10.01 16.66
C CYS A 136 -15.73 10.66 17.68
N LEU A 137 -15.33 10.65 18.95
CA LEU A 137 -16.03 11.30 20.06
C LEU A 137 -15.29 12.52 20.60
N LEU A 138 -14.12 12.85 20.03
CA LEU A 138 -13.38 14.05 20.40
C LEU A 138 -14.11 15.32 19.92
N PRO A 139 -14.25 16.35 20.78
CA PRO A 139 -14.78 17.63 20.35
C PRO A 139 -13.93 18.27 19.25
N LYS A 140 -14.57 18.92 18.26
CA LYS A 140 -13.86 19.59 17.15
C LYS A 140 -12.84 20.62 17.64
N GLU A 141 -13.17 21.39 18.66
CA GLU A 141 -12.27 22.38 19.27
C GLU A 141 -11.04 21.74 19.90
N PHE A 142 -11.21 20.58 20.55
CA PHE A 142 -10.10 19.82 21.11
C PHE A 142 -9.16 19.32 20.01
N MET A 143 -9.73 18.71 18.96
CA MET A 143 -8.95 18.23 17.82
C MET A 143 -8.18 19.38 17.15
N ALA A 144 -8.83 20.52 16.91
CA ALA A 144 -8.18 21.71 16.33
C ALA A 144 -7.02 22.21 17.21
N LYS A 145 -7.23 22.33 18.53
CA LYS A 145 -6.19 22.77 19.48
C LYS A 145 -5.00 21.80 19.56
N LYS A 146 -5.21 20.52 19.25
CA LYS A 146 -4.20 19.46 19.29
C LYS A 146 -3.66 19.08 17.91
N ASN A 147 -4.03 19.80 16.84
CA ASN A 147 -3.68 19.48 15.46
C ASN A 147 -4.01 18.03 15.06
N ILE A 148 -5.16 17.53 15.51
CA ILE A 148 -5.66 16.20 15.16
C ILE A 148 -6.62 16.32 13.98
N ILE A 149 -6.36 15.56 12.93
CA ILE A 149 -7.25 15.37 11.79
C ILE A 149 -7.82 13.96 11.88
N PHE A 150 -9.10 13.86 12.19
CA PHE A 150 -9.84 12.60 12.14
C PHE A 150 -10.25 12.27 10.70
N LYS A 151 -10.05 11.01 10.30
CA LYS A 151 -10.53 10.44 9.04
C LYS A 151 -11.39 9.21 9.31
N LYS A 152 -12.64 9.22 8.83
CA LYS A 152 -13.60 8.14 9.05
C LYS A 152 -13.29 6.95 8.14
N ILE A 153 -13.16 5.75 8.71
CA ILE A 153 -13.06 4.50 7.95
C ILE A 153 -14.45 4.06 7.50
N PRO A 154 -14.63 3.53 6.27
CA PRO A 154 -13.71 3.56 5.13
C PRO A 154 -13.79 4.89 4.33
N ARG A 155 -14.74 5.76 4.68
CA ARG A 155 -15.22 6.89 3.87
C ARG A 155 -14.14 7.87 3.43
N ASP A 156 -13.25 8.23 4.34
CA ASP A 156 -12.27 9.29 4.15
C ASP A 156 -10.89 8.74 3.69
N ILE A 157 -10.80 7.44 3.38
CA ILE A 157 -9.63 6.86 2.70
C ILE A 157 -9.67 7.27 1.23
N THR A 158 -8.62 7.97 0.78
CA THR A 158 -8.52 8.47 -0.60
C THR A 158 -8.54 7.32 -1.62
N ARG A 159 -9.26 7.51 -2.73
CA ARG A 159 -9.34 6.57 -3.85
C ARG A 159 -8.67 7.19 -5.08
N PHE A 160 -7.96 6.39 -5.86
CA PHE A 160 -7.27 6.81 -7.09
C PHE A 160 -7.78 6.00 -8.28
#